data_AF-A0AA96NXV3-F1
#
_entry.id   AF-A0AA96NXV3-F1
#
_cell.length_a   1.000
_cell.length_b   1.000
_cell.length_c   1.000
_cell.angle_alpha   90.00
_cell.angle_beta   90.00
_cell.angle_gamma   90.00
#
_symmetry.space_group_name_H-M   'P 1'
#
loop_
_entity.id
_entity.type
_entity.pdbx_description
1 polymer ?
#
loop_
_entity_poly.entity_id
_entity_poly.type
_entity_poly.pdbx_seq_one_letter_code
_entity_poly.pdbx_strand_id
1 'polypeptide(L)'
;MAKANNTEDLEQIGEAGVGADAEKIQAELNALKAAHEEAQARIEALTLELAKANEEKQAISHELAELKAEHTKRAADALAESRDVMLVSTGVDGNEFWRAGILFNGEWREVKRAEVGEKAWAAICAEPALQRKVDE
;
A
#
# COMPACT_ATOMS: atom_id res chain seq x y z
N MET A 1 -59.05 -51.28 -54.53
CA MET A 1 -58.29 -50.01 -54.35
C MET A 1 -58.62 -49.53 -52.94
N ALA A 2 -57.71 -49.15 -52.05
CA ALA A 2 -56.35 -48.65 -52.18
C ALA A 2 -55.47 -49.24 -51.05
N LYS A 3 -54.18 -49.45 -51.35
CA LYS A 3 -53.14 -49.80 -50.37
C LYS A 3 -52.38 -48.53 -49.98
N ALA A 4 -52.22 -48.36 -48.67
CA ALA A 4 -51.13 -47.71 -47.93
C ALA A 4 -50.60 -46.34 -48.37
N ASN A 5 -50.74 -45.33 -47.49
CA ASN A 5 -49.86 -44.15 -47.38
C ASN A 5 -49.32 -43.93 -45.95
N ASN A 6 -49.52 -44.86 -45.02
CA ASN A 6 -49.27 -44.63 -43.58
C ASN A 6 -47.79 -44.71 -43.16
N THR A 7 -46.89 -45.10 -44.06
CA THR A 7 -45.46 -45.28 -43.76
C THR A 7 -44.65 -44.00 -44.00
N GLU A 8 -45.00 -43.21 -45.02
CA GLU A 8 -44.31 -41.93 -45.32
C GLU A 8 -44.60 -40.85 -44.26
N ASP A 9 -45.82 -40.79 -43.72
CA ASP A 9 -46.18 -39.81 -42.68
C ASP A 9 -45.40 -40.02 -41.36
N LEU A 10 -45.06 -41.26 -41.00
CA LEU A 10 -44.34 -41.55 -39.76
C LEU A 10 -42.82 -41.29 -39.87
N GLU A 11 -42.22 -41.54 -41.03
CA GLU A 11 -40.81 -41.19 -41.30
C GLU A 11 -40.62 -39.68 -41.38
N GLN A 12 -41.58 -38.95 -41.96
CA GLN A 12 -41.52 -37.49 -42.09
C GLN A 12 -41.68 -36.76 -40.75
N ILE A 13 -42.47 -37.30 -39.81
CA ILE A 13 -42.58 -36.78 -38.44
C ILE A 13 -41.31 -37.09 -37.61
N GLY A 14 -40.68 -38.25 -37.82
CA GLY A 14 -39.44 -38.63 -37.16
C GLY A 14 -38.24 -37.75 -37.57
N GLU A 15 -38.07 -37.47 -38.85
CA GLU A 15 -37.01 -36.59 -39.36
C GLU A 15 -37.23 -35.11 -39.02
N ALA A 16 -38.48 -34.62 -39.11
CA ALA A 16 -38.82 -33.24 -38.75
C ALA A 16 -38.66 -32.96 -37.24
N GLY A 17 -38.99 -33.92 -36.38
CA GLY A 17 -38.82 -33.80 -34.93
C GLY A 17 -37.35 -33.79 -34.49
N VAL A 18 -36.52 -34.68 -35.05
CA VAL A 18 -35.08 -34.74 -34.76
C VAL A 18 -34.33 -33.52 -35.31
N GLY A 19 -34.74 -32.99 -36.47
CA GLY A 19 -34.19 -31.75 -37.03
C GLY A 19 -34.46 -30.52 -36.16
N ALA A 20 -35.69 -30.39 -35.64
CA ALA A 20 -36.07 -29.27 -34.77
C ALA A 20 -35.32 -29.29 -33.42
N ASP A 21 -35.09 -30.47 -32.84
CA ASP A 21 -34.31 -30.60 -31.61
C ASP A 21 -32.83 -30.30 -31.83
N ALA A 22 -32.26 -30.69 -32.98
CA ALA A 22 -30.88 -30.38 -33.34
C ALA A 22 -30.65 -28.88 -33.56
N GLU A 23 -31.57 -28.18 -34.22
CA GLU A 23 -31.51 -26.72 -34.38
C GLU A 23 -31.61 -25.98 -33.05
N LYS A 24 -32.49 -26.44 -32.16
CA LYS A 24 -32.63 -25.88 -30.81
C LYS A 24 -31.34 -26.04 -30.00
N ILE A 25 -30.76 -27.24 -29.99
CA ILE A 25 -29.48 -27.51 -29.29
C ILE A 25 -28.36 -26.64 -29.87
N GLN A 26 -28.32 -26.45 -31.20
CA GLN A 26 -27.32 -25.60 -31.83
C GLN A 26 -27.48 -24.12 -31.45
N ALA A 27 -28.72 -23.64 -31.34
CA ALA A 27 -29.02 -22.29 -30.87
C ALA A 27 -28.57 -22.08 -29.40
N GLU A 28 -28.86 -23.05 -28.53
CA GLU A 28 -28.42 -23.03 -27.13
C GLU A 28 -26.89 -23.08 -27.00
N LEU A 29 -26.21 -23.90 -27.80
CA LEU A 29 -24.75 -23.96 -27.85
C LEU A 29 -24.14 -22.62 -28.27
N ASN A 30 -24.72 -21.96 -29.28
CA ASN A 30 -24.25 -20.66 -29.74
C ASN A 30 -24.49 -19.58 -28.68
N ALA A 31 -25.63 -19.60 -28.00
CA ALA A 31 -25.92 -18.69 -26.89
C ALA A 31 -24.93 -18.90 -25.73
N LEU A 32 -24.60 -20.16 -25.40
CA LEU A 32 -23.64 -20.47 -24.35
C LEU A 32 -22.23 -20.02 -24.69
N LYS A 33 -21.80 -20.15 -25.95
CA LYS A 33 -20.50 -19.63 -26.42
C LYS A 33 -20.43 -18.11 -26.30
N ALA A 34 -21.48 -17.40 -26.73
CA ALA A 34 -21.54 -15.96 -26.60
C ALA A 34 -21.48 -15.51 -25.13
N ALA A 35 -22.20 -16.19 -24.24
CA ALA A 35 -22.15 -15.92 -22.80
C ALA A 35 -20.77 -16.22 -22.19
N HIS A 36 -20.08 -17.25 -22.67
CA HIS A 36 -18.73 -17.58 -22.23
C HIS A 36 -17.71 -16.51 -22.65
N GLU A 37 -17.76 -16.05 -23.90
CA GLU A 37 -16.91 -14.97 -24.40
C GLU A 37 -17.15 -13.67 -23.63
N GLU A 38 -18.40 -13.33 -23.34
CA GLU A 38 -18.74 -12.17 -22.52
C GLU A 38 -18.20 -12.30 -21.09
N ALA A 39 -18.33 -13.48 -20.48
CA ALA A 39 -17.80 -13.72 -19.15
C ALA A 39 -16.27 -13.60 -19.12
N GLN A 40 -15.57 -14.11 -20.14
CA GLN A 40 -14.12 -13.96 -20.27
C GLN A 40 -13.70 -12.49 -20.39
N ALA A 41 -14.36 -11.73 -21.25
CA ALA A 41 -14.08 -10.29 -21.40
C ALA A 41 -14.28 -9.53 -20.07
N ARG A 42 -15.31 -9.88 -19.29
CA ARG A 42 -15.54 -9.29 -17.96
C ARG A 42 -14.46 -9.68 -16.96
N ILE A 43 -13.98 -10.93 -16.97
CA ILE A 43 -12.89 -11.38 -16.09
C ILE A 43 -11.60 -10.63 -16.42
N GLU A 44 -11.28 -10.44 -17.70
CA GLU A 44 -10.10 -9.69 -18.12
C GLU A 44 -10.18 -8.22 -17.68
N ALA A 45 -11.32 -7.57 -17.87
CA ALA A 45 -11.55 -6.20 -17.44
C ALA A 45 -11.39 -6.04 -15.91
N LEU A 46 -12.02 -6.92 -15.13
CA LEU A 46 -11.93 -6.90 -13.66
C LEU A 46 -10.51 -7.19 -13.17
N THR A 47 -9.78 -8.07 -13.85
CA THR A 47 -8.38 -8.36 -13.51
C THR A 47 -7.49 -7.14 -13.72
N LEU A 48 -7.71 -6.40 -14.80
CA LEU A 48 -6.98 -5.16 -15.09
C LEU A 48 -7.32 -4.05 -14.09
N GLU A 49 -8.59 -3.92 -13.72
CA GLU A 49 -9.04 -2.97 -12.70
C GLU A 49 -8.45 -3.30 -11.31
N LEU A 50 -8.42 -4.59 -10.94
CA LEU A 50 -7.79 -5.05 -9.70
C LEU A 50 -6.29 -4.76 -9.67
N ALA A 51 -5.59 -4.94 -10.79
CA ALA A 51 -4.16 -4.61 -10.88
C ALA A 51 -3.92 -3.12 -10.64
N LYS A 52 -4.69 -2.26 -11.30
CA LYS A 52 -4.61 -0.80 -11.13
C LYS A 52 -4.91 -0.35 -9.70
N ALA A 53 -6.00 -0.87 -9.11
CA ALA A 53 -6.36 -0.54 -7.74
C ALA A 53 -5.28 -0.99 -6.73
N ASN A 54 -4.60 -2.10 -7.00
CA ASN A 54 -3.51 -2.58 -6.17
C ASN A 54 -2.26 -1.69 -6.26
N GLU A 55 -1.93 -1.18 -7.44
CA GLU A 55 -0.85 -0.19 -7.63
C GLU A 55 -1.15 1.12 -6.88
N GLU A 56 -2.38 1.64 -7.00
CA GLU A 56 -2.81 2.84 -6.28
C GLU A 56 -2.75 2.64 -4.75
N LYS A 57 -3.21 1.49 -4.25
CA LYS A 57 -3.10 1.14 -2.84
C LYS A 57 -1.65 1.12 -2.35
N GLN A 58 -0.73 0.57 -3.14
CA GLN A 58 0.70 0.55 -2.79
C GLN A 58 1.28 1.96 -2.74
N ALA A 59 0.97 2.82 -3.71
CA ALA A 59 1.41 4.21 -3.74
C ALA A 59 0.93 4.97 -2.50
N ILE A 60 -0.36 4.91 -2.19
CA ILE A 60 -0.95 5.57 -1.00
C ILE A 60 -0.33 5.03 0.29
N SER A 61 -0.08 3.72 0.36
CA SER A 61 0.53 3.11 1.55
C SER A 61 1.97 3.59 1.77
N HIS A 62 2.71 3.84 0.69
CA HIS A 62 4.05 4.41 0.74
C HIS A 62 4.02 5.86 1.22
N GLU A 63 3.19 6.72 0.61
CA GLU A 63 3.03 8.12 1.03
C GLU A 63 2.62 8.25 2.49
N LEU A 64 1.72 7.38 2.96
CA LEU A 64 1.28 7.36 4.36
C LEU A 64 2.40 6.95 5.31
N ALA A 65 3.29 6.04 4.90
CA ALA A 65 4.46 5.67 5.69
C ALA A 65 5.47 6.83 5.77
N GLU A 66 5.72 7.52 4.66
CA GLU A 66 6.57 8.71 4.63
C GLU A 66 6.02 9.84 5.51
N LEU A 67 4.73 10.14 5.41
CA LEU A 67 4.08 11.19 6.20
C LEU A 67 4.13 10.88 7.70
N LYS A 68 3.98 9.60 8.09
CA LYS A 68 4.14 9.18 9.50
C LYS A 68 5.58 9.36 9.98
N ALA A 69 6.57 9.03 9.16
CA ALA A 69 7.97 9.24 9.49
C ALA A 69 8.28 10.74 9.65
N GLU A 70 7.80 11.58 8.72
CA GLU A 70 7.96 13.03 8.79
C GLU A 70 7.28 13.63 10.03
N HIS A 71 6.04 13.23 10.32
CA HIS A 71 5.32 13.68 11.52
C HIS A 71 6.06 13.30 12.81
N THR A 72 6.58 12.07 12.89
CA THR A 72 7.35 11.60 14.05
C THR A 72 8.62 12.42 14.23
N LYS A 73 9.34 12.69 13.14
CA LYS A 73 10.52 13.55 13.16
C LYS A 73 10.17 14.97 13.62
N ARG A 74 9.12 15.57 13.06
CA ARG A 74 8.68 16.93 13.39
C ARG A 74 8.22 17.06 14.84
N ALA A 75 7.58 16.03 15.40
CA ALA A 75 7.22 15.98 16.81
C ALA A 75 8.47 15.91 17.72
N ALA A 76 9.48 15.12 17.33
CA ALA A 76 10.76 15.07 18.04
C ALA A 76 11.51 16.41 17.98
N ASP A 77 11.53 17.05 16.81
CA ASP A 77 12.13 18.37 16.61
C ASP A 77 11.41 19.44 17.47
N ALA A 78 10.08 19.46 17.46
CA ALA A 78 9.29 20.38 18.27
C ALA A 78 9.50 20.20 19.79
N LEU A 79 9.66 18.95 20.26
CA LEU A 79 9.97 18.67 21.66
C LEU A 79 11.40 19.11 22.04
N ALA A 80 12.36 18.96 21.12
CA ALA A 80 13.72 19.48 21.30
C ALA A 80 13.75 21.02 21.32
N GLU A 81 12.86 21.65 20.54
CA GLU A 81 12.65 23.10 20.51
C GLU A 81 11.82 23.62 21.70
N SER A 82 11.13 22.81 22.48
CA SER A 82 10.38 23.29 23.65
C SER A 82 11.18 23.27 24.96
N ARG A 83 12.35 22.63 24.98
CA ARG A 83 13.17 22.51 26.20
C ARG A 83 14.15 23.68 26.28
N ASP A 84 14.12 24.41 27.38
CA ASP A 84 15.08 25.51 27.65
C ASP A 84 16.37 25.01 28.33
N VAL A 85 16.36 23.77 28.81
CA VAL A 85 17.47 23.12 29.52
C VAL A 85 17.57 21.64 29.09
N MET A 86 18.79 21.14 28.92
CA MET A 86 19.06 19.73 28.58
C MET A 86 20.28 19.21 29.34
N LEU A 87 20.21 17.98 29.86
CA LEU A 87 21.38 17.25 30.37
C LEU A 87 22.00 16.44 29.24
N VAL A 88 23.30 16.65 28.99
CA VAL A 88 24.02 16.15 27.81
C VAL A 88 25.34 15.51 28.21
N SER A 89 25.70 14.38 27.59
CA SER A 89 26.99 13.70 27.75
C SER A 89 27.41 13.06 26.42
N THR A 90 28.71 12.76 26.22
CA THR A 90 29.20 11.92 25.10
C THR A 90 28.88 10.43 25.27
N GLY A 91 28.29 10.02 26.40
CA GLY A 91 28.01 8.61 26.73
C GLY A 91 29.22 7.87 27.32
N VAL A 92 29.02 6.61 27.73
CA VAL A 92 30.01 5.80 28.47
C VAL A 92 31.29 5.52 27.66
N ASP A 93 31.20 5.49 26.33
CA ASP A 93 32.31 5.23 25.40
C ASP A 93 32.85 6.50 24.73
N GLY A 94 32.36 7.68 25.13
CA GLY A 94 32.50 8.91 24.37
C GLY A 94 33.85 9.61 24.55
N ASN A 95 34.67 9.64 23.50
CA ASN A 95 35.87 10.47 23.43
C ASN A 95 35.54 11.96 23.66
N GLU A 96 36.49 12.69 24.25
CA GLU A 96 36.36 14.14 24.46
C GLU A 96 36.13 14.89 23.14
N PHE A 97 35.13 15.76 23.11
CA PHE A 97 34.72 16.47 21.90
C PHE A 97 34.16 17.86 22.20
N TRP A 98 34.39 18.80 21.28
CA TRP A 98 33.91 20.18 21.38
C TRP A 98 32.71 20.42 20.47
N ARG A 99 31.60 20.93 21.03
CA ARG A 99 30.46 21.42 20.25
C ARG A 99 30.03 22.78 20.77
N ALA A 100 29.85 23.72 19.84
CA ALA A 100 29.37 25.07 20.16
C ALA A 100 30.13 25.78 21.30
N GLY A 101 31.45 25.55 21.40
CA GLY A 101 32.30 26.15 22.44
C GLY A 101 32.22 25.45 23.81
N ILE A 102 31.53 24.31 23.91
CA ILE A 102 31.45 23.50 25.13
C ILE A 102 32.23 22.20 24.90
N LEU A 103 33.10 21.87 25.84
CA LEU A 103 33.76 20.57 25.90
C LEU A 103 32.81 19.53 26.52
N PHE A 104 32.63 18.39 25.88
CA PHE A 104 31.96 17.23 26.46
C PHE A 104 32.98 16.11 26.67
N ASN A 105 33.08 15.60 27.90
CA ASN A 105 34.13 14.70 28.38
C ASN A 105 33.58 13.43 29.05
N GLY A 106 32.40 12.97 28.63
CA GLY A 106 31.70 11.83 29.24
C GLY A 106 30.84 12.18 30.46
N GLU A 107 31.09 13.30 31.13
CA GLU A 107 30.26 13.75 32.25
C GLU A 107 28.93 14.34 31.76
N TRP A 108 27.86 14.14 32.54
CA TRP A 108 26.57 14.78 32.31
C TRP A 108 26.67 16.27 32.65
N ARG A 109 26.37 17.12 31.68
CA ARG A 109 26.35 18.58 31.84
C ARG A 109 25.00 19.15 31.50
N GLU A 110 24.57 20.09 32.33
CA GLU A 110 23.38 20.89 32.06
C GLU A 110 23.75 21.99 31.06
N VAL A 111 23.01 22.06 29.95
CA VAL A 111 23.15 23.09 28.93
C VAL A 111 21.84 23.86 28.88
N LYS A 112 21.91 25.19 28.97
CA LYS A 112 20.74 26.07 28.89
C LYS A 112 20.71 26.79 27.56
N ARG A 113 19.55 26.77 26.90
CA ARG A 113 19.34 27.36 25.58
C ARG A 113 19.65 28.84 25.55
N ALA A 114 19.22 29.58 26.57
CA ALA A 114 19.47 31.01 26.69
C ALA A 114 20.96 31.36 26.83
N GLU A 115 21.79 30.46 27.40
CA GLU A 115 23.21 30.70 27.63
C GLU A 115 24.05 30.42 26.38
N VAL A 116 23.69 29.38 25.62
CA VAL A 116 24.43 28.98 24.40
C VAL A 116 23.91 29.67 23.14
N GLY A 117 22.65 30.08 23.15
CA GLY A 117 21.94 30.66 22.02
C GLY A 117 21.44 29.63 20.99
N GLU A 118 20.46 30.03 20.18
CA GLU A 118 19.72 29.16 19.25
C GLU A 118 20.60 28.33 18.31
N LYS A 119 21.64 28.95 17.74
CA LYS A 119 22.53 28.29 16.79
C LYS A 119 23.35 27.18 17.46
N ALA A 120 23.84 27.43 18.67
CA ALA A 120 24.59 26.45 19.45
C ALA A 120 23.68 25.33 19.94
N TRP A 121 22.49 25.70 20.43
CA TRP A 121 21.46 24.77 20.87
C TRP A 121 21.08 23.77 19.78
N ALA A 122 20.72 24.27 18.59
CA ALA A 122 20.41 23.42 17.44
C ALA A 122 21.60 22.51 17.04
N ALA A 123 22.84 23.02 17.11
CA ALA A 123 24.03 22.24 16.78
C ALA A 123 24.33 21.12 17.79
N ILE A 124 23.96 21.30 19.06
CA ILE A 124 24.05 20.28 20.12
C ILE A 124 22.88 19.28 19.95
N CYS A 125 21.67 19.75 19.62
CA CYS A 125 20.50 18.92 19.35
C CYS A 125 20.60 18.07 18.07
N ALA A 126 21.42 18.47 17.10
CA ALA A 126 21.67 17.70 15.89
C ALA A 126 22.88 16.75 15.99
N GLU A 127 23.64 16.79 17.09
CA GLU A 127 24.88 16.02 17.22
C GLU A 127 24.61 14.54 17.59
N PRO A 128 24.92 13.57 16.71
CA PRO A 128 24.69 12.15 16.98
C PRO A 128 25.59 11.58 18.08
N ALA A 129 26.75 12.16 18.35
CA ALA A 129 27.66 11.69 19.40
C ALA A 129 27.19 12.05 20.83
N LEU A 130 26.16 12.88 20.98
CA LEU A 130 25.69 13.33 22.28
C LEU A 130 24.42 12.59 22.72
N GLN A 131 24.48 12.02 23.91
CA GLN A 131 23.34 11.48 24.63
C GLN A 131 22.63 12.58 25.42
N ARG A 132 21.30 12.50 25.50
CA ARG A 132 20.45 13.46 26.21
C ARG A 132 19.57 12.71 27.18
N LYS A 133 19.45 13.20 28.42
CA LYS A 133 18.38 12.73 29.27
C LYS A 133 17.06 13.31 28.76
N VAL A 134 16.11 12.42 28.52
CA VAL A 134 14.72 12.79 28.35
C VAL A 134 14.14 12.73 29.74
N ASP A 135 13.84 13.89 30.35
CA ASP A 135 13.02 13.88 31.55
C ASP A 135 11.66 13.27 31.16
N GLU A 136 11.29 12.18 31.84
CA GLU A 136 9.99 11.50 31.72
C GLU A 136 8.83 12.40 32.19
#